data_AF-A0A844GFE0-F1
#
_entry.id   AF-A0A844GFE0-F1
#
_cell.length_a   1.000
_cell.length_b   1.000
_cell.length_c   1.000
_cell.angle_alpha   90.00
_cell.angle_beta   90.00
_cell.angle_gamma   90.00
#
_symmetry.space_group_name_H-M   'P 1'
#
loop_
_entity.id
_entity.type
_entity.pdbx_description
1 polymer ?
#
loop_
_entity_poly.entity_id
_entity_poly.type
_entity_poly.pdbx_seq_one_letter_code
_entity_poly.pdbx_strand_id
1 'polypeptide(L)'
;MDKMREEFEEWWNSEGQKITTGTKGDALIAWQSSRAKPAGEAVALPFAIIPDEMKALRRFHECVTDGEGYDVPKDMMKRPAEIGLVRRVTANIYEHTNFGLSVLNGDFDAPTAQVPDGWRDISTAPKDGRTVLLGYFNSHGNWRPMRGQWFTKEYIDDNWEDGDLFAAWWYETSVESNQCWLTKPTYWMPLPAAPQPKGGEM
;
A
#
# COMPACT_ATOMS: atom_id res chain seq x y z
N MET A 1 23.69 10.00 -11.08
CA MET A 1 24.73 8.99 -11.39
C MET A 1 26.12 9.45 -10.99
N ASP A 2 26.40 10.76 -10.94
CA ASP A 2 27.75 11.28 -10.67
C ASP A 2 28.24 11.10 -9.23
N LYS A 3 27.38 11.30 -8.23
CA LYS A 3 27.78 11.19 -6.81
C LYS A 3 28.28 9.79 -6.40
N MET A 4 27.67 8.73 -6.92
CA MET A 4 28.10 7.35 -6.64
C MET A 4 29.47 7.04 -7.24
N ARG A 5 29.76 7.63 -8.42
CA ARG A 5 31.05 7.49 -9.08
C ARG A 5 32.13 8.25 -8.30
N GLU A 6 31.83 9.46 -7.85
CA GLU A 6 32.75 10.26 -7.01
C GLU A 6 33.11 9.53 -5.71
N GLU A 7 32.11 9.02 -4.98
CA GLU A 7 32.33 8.28 -3.73
C GLU A 7 33.13 6.97 -3.93
N PHE A 8 32.91 6.29 -5.05
CA PHE A 8 33.71 5.12 -5.40
C PHE A 8 35.16 5.51 -5.72
N GLU A 9 35.39 6.60 -6.45
CA GLU A 9 36.74 7.07 -6.78
C GLU A 9 37.49 7.52 -5.52
N GLU A 10 36.84 8.22 -4.59
CA GLU A 10 37.44 8.61 -3.31
C GLU A 10 37.81 7.40 -2.45
N TRP A 11 36.92 6.40 -2.36
CA TRP A 11 37.20 5.16 -1.65
C TRP A 11 38.31 4.35 -2.33
N TRP A 12 38.29 4.24 -3.67
CA TRP A 12 39.30 3.52 -4.44
C TRP A 12 40.71 4.07 -4.20
N ASN A 13 40.84 5.40 -4.19
CA ASN A 13 42.11 6.09 -4.03
C ASN A 13 42.64 6.11 -2.58
N SER A 14 41.77 5.88 -1.58
CA SER A 14 42.16 5.89 -0.16
C SER A 14 42.42 4.49 0.38
N GLU A 15 41.52 3.55 0.10
CA GLU A 15 41.45 2.24 0.74
C GLU A 15 41.35 1.10 -0.27
N GLY A 16 40.59 1.26 -1.35
CA GLY A 16 40.28 0.20 -2.31
C GLY A 16 41.51 -0.51 -2.87
N GLN A 17 42.54 0.22 -3.30
CA GLN A 17 43.79 -0.36 -3.81
C GLN A 17 44.55 -1.24 -2.81
N LYS A 18 44.35 -1.05 -1.50
CA LYS A 18 45.08 -1.77 -0.44
C LYS A 18 44.41 -3.11 -0.09
N ILE A 19 43.12 -3.23 -0.37
CA ILE A 19 42.27 -4.34 0.11
C ILE A 19 41.79 -5.27 -1.00
N THR A 20 42.08 -4.94 -2.28
CA THR A 20 41.80 -5.82 -3.42
C THR A 20 43.06 -6.13 -4.23
N THR A 21 43.21 -7.39 -4.63
CA THR A 21 44.24 -7.86 -5.57
C THR A 21 43.71 -7.95 -7.00
N GLY A 22 42.44 -7.60 -7.23
CA GLY A 22 41.73 -7.69 -8.50
C GLY A 22 41.65 -6.38 -9.28
N THR A 23 40.87 -6.37 -10.36
CA THR A 23 40.70 -5.18 -11.20
C THR A 23 39.78 -4.15 -10.54
N LYS A 24 39.82 -2.89 -11.02
CA LYS A 24 38.93 -1.82 -10.53
C LYS A 24 37.44 -2.18 -10.67
N GLY A 25 37.10 -3.02 -11.65
CA GLY A 25 35.74 -3.57 -11.81
C GLY A 25 35.33 -4.50 -10.67
N ASP A 26 36.24 -5.39 -10.24
CA ASP A 26 36.00 -6.32 -9.13
C ASP A 26 35.82 -5.55 -7.81
N ALA A 27 36.59 -4.47 -7.63
CA ALA A 27 36.50 -3.60 -6.48
C ALA A 27 35.20 -2.79 -6.44
N LEU A 28 34.67 -2.38 -7.60
CA LEU A 28 33.37 -1.70 -7.69
C LEU A 28 32.24 -2.63 -7.23
N ILE A 29 32.28 -3.90 -7.65
CA ILE A 29 31.28 -4.91 -7.23
C ILE A 29 31.38 -5.17 -5.71
N ALA A 30 32.60 -5.33 -5.19
CA ALA A 30 32.81 -5.53 -3.75
C ALA A 30 32.35 -4.31 -2.92
N TRP A 31 32.64 -3.09 -3.38
CA TRP A 31 32.22 -1.85 -2.73
C TRP A 31 30.71 -1.64 -2.77
N GLN A 32 30.05 -1.97 -3.89
CA GLN A 32 28.60 -1.95 -3.97
C GLN A 32 27.97 -2.98 -3.03
N SER A 33 28.58 -4.17 -2.93
CA SER A 33 28.09 -5.26 -2.08
C SER A 33 28.27 -4.99 -0.59
N SER A 34 29.33 -4.28 -0.18
CA SER A 34 29.56 -3.91 1.22
C SER A 34 28.67 -2.77 1.71
N ARG A 35 28.12 -1.96 0.78
CA ARG A 35 27.15 -0.91 1.05
C ARG A 35 25.69 -1.35 0.90
N ALA A 36 25.44 -2.56 0.40
CA ALA A 36 24.14 -3.19 0.59
C ALA A 36 23.92 -3.30 2.11
N LYS A 37 22.91 -2.60 2.63
CA LYS A 37 22.52 -2.75 4.03
C LYS A 37 22.38 -4.25 4.31
N PRO A 38 22.97 -4.78 5.40
CA PRO A 38 22.68 -6.14 5.78
C PRO A 38 21.16 -6.27 5.88
N ALA A 39 20.60 -7.26 5.18
CA ALA A 39 19.21 -7.65 5.39
C ALA A 39 19.06 -7.83 6.91
N GLY A 40 18.23 -6.98 7.52
CA GLY A 40 18.16 -6.85 8.97
C GLY A 40 18.01 -8.24 9.58
N GLU A 41 18.84 -8.54 10.58
CA GLU A 41 18.73 -9.76 11.37
C GLU A 41 17.30 -9.85 11.89
N ALA A 42 16.58 -10.90 11.47
CA ALA A 42 15.16 -11.05 11.75
C ALA A 42 14.92 -11.03 13.26
N VAL A 43 14.29 -9.97 13.75
CA VAL A 43 13.92 -9.83 15.15
C VAL A 43 12.85 -10.87 15.46
N ALA A 44 13.24 -11.94 16.18
CA ALA A 44 12.31 -12.93 16.69
C ALA A 44 11.45 -12.31 17.80
N LEU A 45 10.23 -11.89 17.44
CA LEU A 45 9.27 -11.33 18.40
C LEU A 45 8.50 -12.48 19.11
N PRO A 46 8.29 -12.40 20.44
CA PRO A 46 7.69 -13.46 21.25
C PRO A 46 6.18 -13.68 21.07
N PHE A 47 5.55 -13.06 20.05
CA PHE A 47 4.17 -13.36 19.62
C PHE A 47 4.11 -14.27 18.38
N ALA A 48 5.21 -14.98 18.10
CA ALA A 48 5.40 -15.80 16.91
C ALA A 48 4.16 -16.64 16.58
N ILE A 49 3.59 -16.38 15.41
CA ILE A 49 2.54 -17.18 14.80
C ILE A 49 3.02 -18.64 14.82
N ILE A 50 2.31 -19.51 15.53
CA ILE A 50 2.83 -20.86 15.81
C ILE A 50 2.82 -21.70 14.52
N PRO A 51 3.63 -22.77 14.43
CA PRO A 51 3.78 -23.54 13.19
C PRO A 51 2.46 -24.03 12.58
N ASP A 52 1.50 -24.41 13.42
CA ASP A 52 0.18 -24.87 13.00
C ASP A 52 -0.66 -23.75 12.39
N GLU A 53 -0.58 -22.52 12.94
CA GLU A 53 -1.25 -21.34 12.39
C GLU A 53 -0.64 -20.96 11.03
N MET A 54 0.69 -21.00 10.91
CA MET A 54 1.38 -20.78 9.63
C MET A 54 1.06 -21.87 8.60
N LYS A 55 0.92 -23.13 9.04
CA LYS A 55 0.53 -24.25 8.18
C LYS A 55 -0.92 -24.10 7.69
N ALA A 56 -1.84 -23.71 8.57
CA ALA A 56 -3.22 -23.45 8.22
C ALA A 56 -3.35 -22.28 7.23
N LEU A 57 -2.62 -21.18 7.47
CA LEU A 57 -2.62 -20.01 6.59
C LEU A 57 -2.06 -20.35 5.19
N ARG A 58 -0.95 -21.09 5.10
CA ARG A 58 -0.40 -21.56 3.81
C ARG A 58 -1.38 -22.48 3.08
N ARG A 59 -1.97 -23.44 3.80
CA ARG A 59 -2.93 -24.37 3.21
C ARG A 59 -4.16 -23.64 2.68
N PHE A 60 -4.66 -22.67 3.44
CA PHE A 60 -5.76 -21.81 2.99
C PHE A 60 -5.39 -21.02 1.73
N HIS A 61 -4.19 -20.44 1.68
CA HIS A 61 -3.71 -19.71 0.51
C HIS A 61 -3.66 -20.60 -0.74
N GLU A 62 -3.11 -21.81 -0.62
CA GLU A 62 -3.07 -22.80 -1.71
C GLU A 62 -4.48 -23.04 -2.27
N CYS A 63 -5.44 -23.38 -1.41
CA CYS A 63 -6.84 -23.68 -1.80
C CYS A 63 -7.56 -22.51 -2.49
N VAL A 64 -7.20 -21.27 -2.17
CA VAL A 64 -7.75 -20.08 -2.85
C VAL A 64 -7.11 -19.88 -4.22
N THR A 65 -5.83 -20.22 -4.37
CA THR A 65 -5.07 -19.99 -5.61
C THR A 65 -5.18 -21.11 -6.65
N ASP A 66 -5.35 -22.36 -6.22
CA ASP A 66 -5.38 -23.52 -7.11
C ASP A 66 -6.77 -23.82 -7.69
N GLY A 67 -7.82 -23.20 -7.15
CA GLY A 67 -9.20 -23.39 -7.61
C GLY A 67 -9.74 -24.80 -7.35
N GLU A 68 -9.01 -25.63 -6.61
CA GLU A 68 -9.39 -26.97 -6.22
C GLU A 68 -10.09 -26.89 -4.86
N GLY A 69 -11.38 -27.22 -4.82
CA GLY A 69 -12.31 -27.02 -3.70
C GLY A 69 -12.06 -27.90 -2.46
N TYR A 70 -10.81 -28.04 -2.01
CA TYR A 70 -10.49 -28.67 -0.74
C TYR A 70 -10.65 -27.65 0.39
N ASP A 71 -11.68 -27.83 1.22
CA ASP A 71 -11.87 -27.00 2.41
C ASP A 71 -10.75 -27.25 3.43
N VAL A 72 -10.18 -26.16 3.95
CA VAL A 72 -9.36 -26.24 5.17
C VAL A 72 -10.30 -26.57 6.34
N PRO A 73 -10.00 -27.58 7.18
CA PRO A 73 -10.87 -27.93 8.29
C PRO A 73 -11.23 -26.73 9.16
N LYS A 74 -12.51 -26.60 9.51
CA LYS A 74 -13.05 -25.44 10.25
C LYS A 74 -12.27 -25.12 11.52
N ASP A 75 -11.83 -26.15 12.25
CA ASP A 75 -11.05 -25.99 13.49
C ASP A 75 -9.67 -25.36 13.23
N MET A 76 -9.08 -25.62 12.06
CA MET A 76 -7.82 -25.01 11.63
C MET A 76 -8.01 -23.54 11.18
N MET A 77 -9.20 -23.14 10.75
CA MET A 77 -9.49 -21.76 10.31
C MET A 77 -9.91 -20.83 11.44
N LYS A 78 -10.43 -21.39 12.55
CA LYS A 78 -10.87 -20.62 13.71
C LYS A 78 -9.74 -19.77 14.29
N ARG A 79 -8.57 -20.38 14.50
CA ARG A 79 -7.45 -19.70 15.14
C ARG A 79 -6.83 -18.60 14.25
N PRO A 80 -6.50 -18.84 12.96
CA PRO A 80 -6.08 -17.80 12.02
C PRO A 80 -7.07 -16.63 11.92
N ALA A 81 -8.38 -16.89 12.04
CA ALA A 81 -9.39 -15.83 12.05
C ALA A 81 -9.35 -14.99 13.34
N GLU A 82 -9.19 -15.63 14.50
CA GLU A 82 -9.11 -14.94 15.81
C GLU A 82 -7.89 -14.01 15.91
N ILE A 83 -6.75 -14.42 15.34
CA ILE A 83 -5.50 -13.62 15.36
C ILE A 83 -5.36 -12.68 14.14
N GLY A 84 -6.37 -12.63 13.27
CA GLY A 84 -6.46 -11.67 12.18
C GLY A 84 -5.69 -12.00 10.91
N LEU A 85 -5.21 -13.23 10.72
CA LEU A 85 -4.55 -13.67 9.47
C LEU A 85 -5.55 -13.89 8.33
N VAL A 86 -6.79 -14.24 8.66
CA VAL A 86 -7.91 -14.37 7.72
C VAL A 86 -9.13 -13.72 8.34
N ARG A 87 -10.11 -13.31 7.52
CA ARG A 87 -11.41 -12.83 8.00
C ARG A 87 -12.50 -13.79 7.57
N ARG A 88 -13.47 -14.02 8.45
CA ARG A 88 -14.67 -14.81 8.14
C ARG A 88 -15.72 -13.91 7.49
N VAL A 89 -16.13 -14.24 6.27
CA VAL A 89 -17.14 -13.49 5.50
C VAL A 89 -18.54 -14.05 5.74
N THR A 90 -18.69 -15.37 5.70
CA THR A 90 -19.95 -16.07 5.97
C THR A 90 -19.71 -17.28 6.89
N ALA A 91 -20.73 -18.12 7.09
CA ALA A 91 -20.62 -19.28 7.97
C ALA A 91 -19.41 -20.18 7.67
N ASN A 92 -19.09 -20.39 6.39
CA ASN A 92 -18.01 -21.28 5.95
C ASN A 92 -17.02 -20.62 4.98
N ILE A 93 -17.16 -19.32 4.70
CA ILE A 93 -16.29 -18.60 3.75
C ILE A 93 -15.32 -17.71 4.52
N TYR A 94 -14.04 -17.81 4.16
CA TYR A 94 -12.95 -17.00 4.67
C TYR A 94 -12.24 -16.27 3.53
N GLU A 95 -11.63 -15.14 3.85
CA GLU A 95 -10.80 -14.36 2.95
C GLU A 95 -9.48 -13.97 3.62
N HIS A 96 -8.45 -13.71 2.83
CA HIS A 96 -7.21 -13.14 3.34
C HIS A 96 -7.43 -11.75 3.93
N THR A 97 -6.75 -11.46 5.04
CA THR A 97 -6.50 -10.06 5.45
C THR A 97 -5.20 -9.56 4.84
N ASN A 98 -5.03 -8.24 4.77
CA ASN A 98 -3.74 -7.65 4.38
C ASN A 98 -2.60 -8.12 5.29
N PHE A 99 -2.88 -8.26 6.59
CA PHE A 99 -1.93 -8.78 7.55
C PHE A 99 -1.53 -10.23 7.26
N GLY A 100 -2.49 -11.11 6.97
CA GLY A 100 -2.20 -12.51 6.63
C GLY A 100 -1.41 -12.67 5.33
N LEU A 101 -1.68 -11.84 4.32
CA LEU A 101 -0.87 -11.82 3.09
C LEU A 101 0.56 -11.38 3.38
N SER A 102 0.75 -10.35 4.21
CA SER A 102 2.09 -9.91 4.55
C SER A 102 2.89 -10.93 5.35
N VAL A 103 2.20 -11.66 6.23
CA VAL A 103 2.78 -12.80 6.94
C VAL A 103 3.21 -13.92 5.99
N LEU A 104 2.41 -14.22 4.96
CA LEU A 104 2.74 -15.25 3.97
C LEU A 104 3.93 -14.86 3.10
N ASN A 105 3.96 -13.60 2.67
CA ASN A 105 4.99 -13.09 1.77
C ASN A 105 6.31 -12.78 2.50
N GLY A 106 6.28 -12.71 3.84
CA GLY A 106 7.40 -12.23 4.64
C GLY A 106 7.72 -10.76 4.36
N ASP A 107 6.76 -10.02 3.81
CA ASP A 107 6.93 -8.64 3.36
C ASP A 107 6.59 -7.64 4.47
N PHE A 108 7.02 -7.92 5.71
CA PHE A 108 6.84 -7.02 6.85
C PHE A 108 7.57 -5.68 6.69
N ASP A 109 8.60 -5.66 5.85
CA ASP A 109 9.33 -4.47 5.40
C ASP A 109 8.68 -3.82 4.16
N ALA A 110 7.57 -4.38 3.65
CA ALA A 110 6.77 -3.68 2.67
C ALA A 110 6.32 -2.38 3.34
N PRO A 111 6.76 -1.21 2.86
CA PRO A 111 6.25 0.03 3.39
C PRO A 111 4.74 -0.01 3.18
N THR A 112 3.97 -0.03 4.27
CA THR A 112 2.51 0.12 4.34
C THR A 112 2.00 0.79 3.08
N ALA A 113 1.64 0.00 2.05
CA ALA A 113 1.66 0.39 0.63
C ALA A 113 2.04 1.87 0.46
N GLN A 114 3.35 2.18 0.49
CA GLN A 114 3.83 3.57 0.35
C GLN A 114 3.07 4.09 -0.84
N VAL A 115 2.11 4.98 -0.61
CA VAL A 115 1.20 5.44 -1.64
C VAL A 115 2.16 6.26 -2.51
N PRO A 116 2.66 5.80 -3.70
CA PRO A 116 3.56 6.61 -4.50
C PRO A 116 3.11 8.06 -4.49
N ASP A 117 4.05 8.92 -4.08
CA ASP A 117 3.87 10.37 -4.08
C ASP A 117 3.45 10.78 -5.50
N GLY A 118 2.31 11.44 -5.61
CA GLY A 118 1.84 12.05 -6.85
C GLY A 118 0.55 11.47 -7.43
N TRP A 119 0.22 12.00 -8.60
CA TRP A 119 -1.02 11.76 -9.32
C TRP A 119 -1.04 10.39 -10.01
N ARG A 120 -2.16 9.69 -9.88
CA ARG A 120 -2.40 8.36 -10.46
C ARG A 120 -3.61 8.34 -11.34
N ASP A 121 -3.67 7.38 -12.25
CA ASP A 121 -4.86 7.13 -13.05
C ASP A 121 -6.09 6.89 -12.15
N ILE A 122 -7.19 7.58 -12.46
CA ILE A 122 -8.44 7.51 -11.70
C ILE A 122 -9.03 6.09 -11.61
N SER A 123 -8.74 5.20 -12.56
CA SER A 123 -9.20 3.81 -12.53
C SER A 123 -8.66 3.02 -11.33
N THR A 124 -7.52 3.46 -10.77
CA THR A 124 -6.88 2.86 -9.60
C THR A 124 -7.36 3.46 -8.27
N ALA A 125 -8.25 4.45 -8.33
CA ALA A 125 -8.71 5.15 -7.15
C ALA A 125 -9.60 4.27 -6.27
N PRO A 126 -9.44 4.33 -4.94
CA PRO A 126 -10.27 3.59 -4.01
C PRO A 126 -11.71 4.13 -4.03
N LYS A 127 -12.67 3.24 -4.24
CA LYS A 127 -14.11 3.55 -4.32
C LYS A 127 -14.83 3.24 -3.00
N ASP A 128 -14.20 3.58 -1.89
CA ASP A 128 -14.64 3.26 -0.53
C ASP A 128 -15.27 4.46 0.21
N GLY A 129 -15.58 5.54 -0.52
CA GLY A 129 -16.15 6.77 0.04
C GLY A 129 -15.15 7.68 0.75
N ARG A 130 -13.86 7.33 0.81
CA ARG A 130 -12.86 8.22 1.42
C ARG A 130 -12.69 9.50 0.60
N THR A 131 -12.35 10.60 1.28
CA THR A 131 -11.93 11.83 0.60
C THR A 131 -10.54 11.64 -0.04
N VAL A 132 -10.41 12.04 -1.30
CA VAL A 132 -9.14 12.11 -2.04
C VAL A 132 -9.02 13.45 -2.77
N LEU A 133 -7.82 13.76 -3.28
CA LEU A 133 -7.66 14.79 -4.30
C LEU A 133 -7.90 14.17 -5.67
N LEU A 134 -8.74 14.84 -6.46
CA LEU A 134 -9.05 14.52 -7.84
C LEU A 134 -8.37 15.54 -8.76
N GLY A 135 -8.00 15.10 -9.95
CA GLY A 135 -7.30 15.92 -10.93
C GLY A 135 -7.80 15.68 -12.34
N TYR A 136 -7.86 16.74 -13.14
CA TYR A 136 -8.12 16.68 -14.58
C TYR A 136 -7.56 17.91 -15.27
N PHE A 137 -7.40 17.81 -16.60
CA PHE A 137 -7.17 18.97 -17.44
C PHE A 137 -8.52 19.55 -17.88
N ASN A 138 -8.74 20.84 -17.66
CA ASN A 138 -9.96 21.48 -18.15
C ASN A 138 -9.97 21.58 -19.68
N SER A 139 -11.06 22.10 -20.26
CA SER A 139 -11.21 22.28 -21.71
C SER A 139 -10.12 23.13 -22.39
N HIS A 140 -9.34 23.88 -21.61
CA HIS A 140 -8.24 24.72 -22.08
C HIS A 140 -6.86 24.08 -21.84
N GLY A 141 -6.82 22.81 -21.41
CA GLY A 141 -5.56 22.10 -21.12
C GLY A 141 -4.90 22.52 -19.81
N ASN A 142 -5.59 23.26 -18.93
CA ASN A 142 -5.04 23.67 -17.64
C ASN A 142 -5.33 22.61 -16.56
N TRP A 143 -4.30 22.26 -15.79
CA TRP A 143 -4.40 21.34 -14.66
C TRP A 143 -5.30 21.91 -13.55
N ARG A 144 -6.27 21.12 -13.07
CA ARG A 144 -7.18 21.49 -11.98
C ARG A 144 -7.26 20.40 -10.92
N PRO A 145 -6.76 20.66 -9.69
CA PRO A 145 -7.02 19.81 -8.55
C PRO A 145 -8.31 20.21 -7.84
N MET A 146 -9.03 19.24 -7.27
CA MET A 146 -10.21 19.43 -6.43
C MET A 146 -10.32 18.32 -5.39
N ARG A 147 -11.10 18.52 -4.33
CA ARG A 147 -11.42 17.49 -3.35
C ARG A 147 -12.63 16.70 -3.85
N GLY A 148 -12.61 15.37 -3.72
CA GLY A 148 -13.80 14.58 -4.05
C GLY A 148 -13.86 13.21 -3.40
N GLN A 149 -14.99 12.55 -3.61
CA GLN A 149 -15.33 11.23 -3.07
C GLN A 149 -16.06 10.40 -4.13
N TRP A 150 -15.91 9.09 -4.04
CA TRP A 150 -16.76 8.16 -4.77
C TRP A 150 -18.01 7.88 -3.94
N PHE A 151 -19.19 8.10 -4.52
CA PHE A 151 -20.45 7.75 -3.89
C PHE A 151 -21.07 6.54 -4.60
N THR A 152 -21.57 5.57 -3.82
CA THR A 152 -22.36 4.47 -4.36
C THR A 152 -23.78 4.92 -4.62
N LYS A 153 -24.53 4.18 -5.45
CA LYS A 153 -25.92 4.53 -5.75
C LYS A 153 -26.79 4.38 -4.51
N GLU A 154 -26.52 3.35 -3.71
CA GLU A 154 -27.21 3.10 -2.44
C GLU A 154 -27.04 4.27 -1.47
N TYR A 155 -25.82 4.80 -1.31
CA TYR A 155 -25.59 5.96 -0.45
C TYR A 155 -26.32 7.20 -0.98
N ILE A 156 -26.29 7.44 -2.28
CA ILE A 156 -26.97 8.57 -2.91
C ILE A 156 -28.47 8.48 -2.66
N ASP A 157 -29.08 7.31 -2.88
CA ASP A 157 -30.52 7.10 -2.72
C ASP A 157 -30.99 7.28 -1.28
N ASP A 158 -30.16 6.87 -0.31
CA ASP A 158 -30.48 6.95 1.10
C ASP A 158 -30.25 8.36 1.69
N ASN A 159 -29.37 9.17 1.10
CA ASN A 159 -28.87 10.41 1.74
C ASN A 159 -29.16 11.69 0.95
N TRP A 160 -29.52 11.61 -0.34
CA TRP A 160 -29.71 12.80 -1.19
C TRP A 160 -31.18 13.01 -1.53
N GLU A 161 -31.63 14.28 -1.52
CA GLU A 161 -33.04 14.66 -1.74
C GLU A 161 -33.58 14.19 -3.10
N ASP A 162 -32.73 14.16 -4.14
CA ASP A 162 -33.07 13.73 -5.49
C ASP A 162 -32.16 12.56 -5.97
N GLY A 163 -31.89 11.58 -5.10
CA GLY A 163 -30.93 10.50 -5.37
C GLY A 163 -31.14 9.74 -6.70
N ASP A 164 -32.40 9.59 -7.12
CA ASP A 164 -32.78 8.96 -8.39
C ASP A 164 -32.21 9.66 -9.64
N LEU A 165 -31.89 10.95 -9.56
CA LEU A 165 -31.31 11.71 -10.67
C LEU A 165 -29.79 11.50 -10.80
N PHE A 166 -29.17 10.83 -9.84
CA PHE A 166 -27.73 10.70 -9.73
C PHE A 166 -27.28 9.24 -9.79
N ALA A 167 -26.06 9.02 -10.28
CA ALA A 167 -25.47 7.70 -10.43
C ALA A 167 -24.28 7.52 -9.50
N ALA A 168 -23.93 6.26 -9.21
CA ALA A 168 -22.66 5.93 -8.55
C ALA A 168 -21.49 6.48 -9.37
N TRP A 169 -20.77 7.46 -8.81
CA TRP A 169 -19.68 8.15 -9.52
C TRP A 169 -18.78 8.96 -8.57
N TRP A 170 -17.79 9.64 -9.16
CA TRP A 170 -16.97 10.66 -8.51
C TRP A 170 -17.71 12.00 -8.44
N TYR A 171 -17.76 12.58 -7.25
CA TYR A 171 -18.31 13.91 -7.00
C TYR A 171 -17.26 14.80 -6.34
N GLU A 172 -17.18 16.05 -6.78
CA GLU A 172 -16.48 17.12 -6.08
C GLU A 172 -17.23 17.39 -4.78
N THR A 173 -16.50 17.44 -3.68
CA THR A 173 -17.06 17.71 -2.35
C THR A 173 -16.53 19.04 -1.85
N SER A 174 -17.43 19.98 -1.57
CA SER A 174 -17.07 21.27 -0.98
C SER A 174 -16.44 21.09 0.40
N VAL A 175 -15.51 21.99 0.76
CA VAL A 175 -14.93 22.04 2.12
C VAL A 175 -15.85 22.80 3.06
N GLU A 176 -16.57 23.80 2.55
CA GLU A 176 -17.33 24.78 3.34
C GLU A 176 -18.85 24.53 3.32
N SER A 177 -19.30 23.54 2.57
CA SER A 177 -20.73 23.21 2.46
C SER A 177 -20.94 21.71 2.23
N ASN A 178 -22.18 21.26 2.43
CA ASN A 178 -22.58 19.88 2.17
C ASN A 178 -22.96 19.65 0.68
N GLN A 179 -22.60 20.58 -0.21
CA GLN A 179 -22.91 20.45 -1.64
C GLN A 179 -21.86 19.59 -2.33
N CYS A 180 -22.34 18.74 -3.25
CA CYS A 180 -21.53 17.85 -4.06
C CYS A 180 -21.89 18.03 -5.55
N TRP A 181 -20.89 18.00 -6.43
CA TRP A 181 -21.10 18.15 -7.88
C TRP A 181 -20.49 17.00 -8.66
N LEU A 182 -21.21 16.47 -9.64
CA LEU A 182 -20.71 15.39 -10.50
C LEU A 182 -19.45 15.84 -11.25
N THR A 183 -18.40 15.03 -11.22
CA THR A 183 -17.13 15.34 -11.89
C THR A 183 -16.59 14.17 -12.73
N LYS A 184 -15.68 14.48 -13.65
CA LYS A 184 -15.01 13.51 -14.55
C LYS A 184 -13.49 13.59 -14.39
N PRO A 185 -12.97 13.23 -13.20
CA PRO A 185 -11.54 13.26 -12.96
C PRO A 185 -10.84 12.22 -13.83
N THR A 186 -9.60 12.52 -14.22
CA THR A 186 -8.72 11.58 -14.91
C THR A 186 -7.61 11.06 -14.00
N TYR A 187 -7.36 11.77 -12.89
CA TYR A 187 -6.35 11.41 -11.91
C TYR A 187 -6.84 11.54 -10.46
N TRP A 188 -6.13 10.88 -9.55
CA TRP A 188 -6.32 11.03 -8.11
C TRP A 188 -4.99 10.98 -7.35
N MET A 189 -4.98 11.46 -6.11
CA MET A 189 -3.94 11.21 -5.12
C MET A 189 -4.54 11.22 -3.70
N PRO A 190 -3.93 10.56 -2.70
CA PRO A 190 -4.36 10.69 -1.32
C PRO A 190 -4.28 12.15 -0.85
N LEU A 191 -5.05 12.50 0.19
CA LEU A 191 -4.81 13.75 0.90
C LEU A 191 -3.43 13.73 1.56
N PRO A 192 -2.67 14.83 1.52
CA PRO A 192 -1.43 14.93 2.27
C PRO A 192 -1.70 14.84 3.78
N ALA A 193 -0.74 14.30 4.51
CA ALA A 193 -0.79 14.31 5.97
C ALA A 193 -0.91 15.75 6.48
N ALA A 194 -1.74 15.97 7.50
CA ALA A 194 -1.82 17.27 8.16
C ALA A 194 -0.45 17.66 8.74
N PRO A 195 -0.08 18.95 8.68
CA PRO A 195 1.15 19.39 9.31
C PRO A 195 1.07 19.15 10.82
N GLN A 196 2.19 18.70 11.42
CA GLN A 196 2.29 18.57 12.87
C GLN A 196 2.13 19.97 13.51
N PRO A 197 1.33 20.12 14.58
CA PRO A 197 1.29 21.38 15.30
C PRO A 197 2.70 21.74 15.74
N LYS A 198 3.19 22.92 15.34
CA LYS A 198 4.45 23.46 15.89
C LYS A 198 4.23 23.55 17.40
N GLY A 199 5.07 22.87 18.18
CA GLY A 199 4.96 22.81 19.63
C GLY A 199 4.69 24.19 20.22
N GLY A 200 3.42 24.45 20.51
CA GLY A 200 2.98 25.63 21.21
C GLY A 200 2.90 25.23 22.66
N GLU A 201 3.76 25.85 23.46
CA GLU A 201 3.68 25.86 24.92
C GLU A 201 2.21 26.08 25.34
N MET A 202 1.67 25.10 26.05
CA MET A 202 0.51 25.30 26.92
C MET A 202 0.99 25.89 28.24
#